data_AF-V9KN51-F1
#
_entry.id   AF-V9KN51-F1
#
_cell.length_a   1.000
_cell.length_b   1.000
_cell.length_c   1.000
_cell.angle_alpha   90.00
_cell.angle_beta   90.00
_cell.angle_gamma   90.00
#
_symmetry.space_group_name_H-M   'P 1'
#
loop_
_entity.id
_entity.type
_entity.pdbx_description
1 polymer ?
#
loop_
_entity_poly.entity_id
_entity_poly.type
_entity_poly.pdbx_seq_one_letter_code
_entity_poly.pdbx_strand_id
1 'polypeptide(L)'
;GRAAASPQLTAMCPEHWTPVLILANSRSGNNMGEGLLGEFRMLLNPIQVVDLSEVPPGKALQLCRLLPPRSVQVLVCGGDGTVGWVLNAIDDMKMKGEEELVPHVAILPLGTGNDLSQTLGWGGGYAGDLSVQDILRQVLQGHSVWLDRWKVRVTKGFYRATVLSMNNYFSIGPDALMALNFHQQRQRSPSLFSSRLVNKAVYFFYGTKDCLVQACKDLDQKIELELDGERVQLPRLEGIIILNISYWGGGCRLWEGMGDEPYPQASCDDGLLEVVGVYGSFHCAQIQVKLANPVRLGQAHTVRVSNHACRYVSLVLRSGSMPMQVDGEPWAQGPCTIVITHKTQALMVAHAGEHSDEEDSSHSETEME
;
A
#
# COMPACT_ATOMS: atom_id res chain seq x y z
N GLY A 1 -27.17 25.67 -11.98
CA GLY A 1 -27.72 26.22 -10.72
C GLY A 1 -27.24 25.35 -9.59
N ARG A 2 -26.44 25.91 -8.67
CA ARG A 2 -25.94 25.21 -7.49
C ARG A 2 -27.12 24.91 -6.56
N ALA A 3 -27.44 23.65 -6.34
CA ALA A 3 -28.31 23.27 -5.23
C ALA A 3 -27.48 23.45 -3.96
N ALA A 4 -27.59 24.62 -3.34
CA ALA A 4 -27.11 24.82 -1.98
C ALA A 4 -27.92 23.89 -1.07
N ALA A 5 -27.25 23.11 -0.24
CA ALA A 5 -27.89 22.37 0.83
C ALA A 5 -28.76 23.35 1.67
N SER A 6 -29.95 22.90 2.08
CA SER A 6 -30.92 23.74 2.78
C SER A 6 -30.31 24.32 4.07
N PRO A 7 -30.33 25.66 4.29
CA PRO A 7 -29.69 26.32 5.43
C PRO A 7 -30.15 25.80 6.81
N GLN A 8 -31.32 25.15 6.87
CA GLN A 8 -31.90 24.63 8.10
C GLN A 8 -31.22 23.34 8.60
N LEU A 9 -30.58 22.55 7.72
CA LEU A 9 -29.84 21.34 8.14
C LEU A 9 -28.46 21.68 8.72
N THR A 10 -27.84 22.76 8.25
CA THR A 10 -26.52 23.22 8.70
C THR A 10 -26.58 23.80 10.12
N ALA A 11 -27.73 24.33 10.55
CA ALA A 11 -27.93 24.92 11.87
C ALA A 11 -28.23 23.91 13.00
N MET A 12 -28.46 22.62 12.67
CA MET A 12 -28.81 21.57 13.64
C MET A 12 -27.67 20.59 13.93
N CYS A 13 -26.54 20.72 13.24
CA CYS A 13 -25.36 19.91 13.52
C CYS A 13 -24.53 20.61 14.60
N PRO A 14 -24.16 19.93 15.71
CA PRO A 14 -23.16 20.45 16.64
C PRO A 14 -21.94 20.95 15.85
N GLU A 15 -21.28 22.03 16.29
CA GLU A 15 -20.10 22.64 15.65
C GLU A 15 -18.93 21.65 15.42
N HIS A 16 -19.06 20.40 15.87
CA HIS A 16 -18.09 19.31 15.80
C HIS A 16 -18.67 17.97 15.33
N TRP A 17 -19.77 17.96 14.57
CA TRP A 17 -20.31 16.70 14.04
C TRP A 17 -19.45 16.16 12.89
N THR A 18 -18.82 15.01 13.14
CA THR A 18 -18.00 14.26 12.17
C THR A 18 -18.72 12.96 11.80
N PRO A 19 -19.47 12.91 10.68
CA PRO A 19 -20.12 11.68 10.24
C PRO A 19 -19.08 10.63 9.83
N VAL A 20 -19.26 9.40 10.30
CA VAL A 20 -18.45 8.26 9.88
C VAL A 20 -19.25 7.39 8.91
N LEU A 21 -18.66 7.09 7.76
CA LEU A 21 -19.16 6.11 6.79
C LEU A 21 -18.32 4.85 6.84
N ILE A 22 -18.96 3.69 6.88
CA ILE A 22 -18.30 2.39 6.89
C ILE A 22 -18.36 1.81 5.49
N LEU A 23 -17.19 1.61 4.88
CA LEU A 23 -17.04 0.93 3.60
C LEU A 23 -16.31 -0.38 3.82
N ALA A 24 -17.04 -1.49 3.91
CA ALA A 24 -16.46 -2.80 4.16
C ALA A 24 -16.62 -3.71 2.95
N ASN A 25 -15.60 -4.52 2.66
CA ASN A 25 -15.73 -5.58 1.68
C ASN A 25 -16.06 -6.90 2.42
N SER A 26 -17.28 -7.42 2.25
CA SER A 26 -17.77 -8.61 2.97
C SER A 26 -16.90 -9.86 2.78
N ARG A 27 -16.14 -9.94 1.68
CA ARG A 27 -15.24 -11.07 1.38
C ARG A 27 -13.85 -10.94 2.00
N SER A 28 -13.55 -9.83 2.67
CA SER A 28 -12.24 -9.60 3.29
C SER A 28 -12.10 -10.30 4.63
N GLY A 29 -10.86 -10.65 5.00
CA GLY A 29 -10.53 -11.20 6.31
C GLY A 29 -11.26 -12.52 6.64
N ASN A 30 -11.38 -13.46 5.70
CA ASN A 30 -12.09 -14.73 5.91
C ASN A 30 -13.55 -14.56 6.37
N ASN A 31 -14.30 -13.69 5.70
CA ASN A 31 -15.69 -13.34 6.01
C ASN A 31 -15.90 -12.56 7.31
N MET A 32 -14.84 -12.07 7.98
CA MET A 32 -14.98 -11.09 9.06
C MET A 32 -15.69 -9.82 8.60
N GLY A 33 -15.58 -9.45 7.32
CA GLY A 33 -16.26 -8.30 6.75
C GLY A 33 -17.79 -8.37 6.87
N GLU A 34 -18.40 -9.54 6.70
CA GLU A 34 -19.85 -9.72 6.83
C GLU A 34 -20.33 -9.52 8.28
N GLY A 35 -19.61 -10.10 9.25
CA GLY A 35 -19.90 -9.90 10.67
C GLY A 35 -19.80 -8.44 11.09
N LEU A 36 -18.71 -7.76 10.69
CA LEU A 36 -18.50 -6.34 10.96
C LEU A 36 -19.60 -5.47 10.35
N LEU A 37 -20.03 -5.73 9.11
CA LEU A 37 -21.14 -5.03 8.49
C LEU A 37 -22.43 -5.15 9.32
N GLY A 38 -22.72 -6.36 9.83
CA GLY A 38 -23.85 -6.60 10.73
C GLY A 38 -23.75 -5.79 12.01
N GLU A 39 -22.61 -5.84 12.69
CA GLU A 39 -22.38 -5.11 13.94
C GLU A 39 -22.46 -3.59 13.76
N PHE A 40 -21.86 -3.03 12.71
CA PHE A 40 -21.98 -1.60 12.41
C PHE A 40 -23.42 -1.18 12.10
N ARG A 41 -24.22 -2.02 11.42
CA ARG A 41 -25.65 -1.73 11.14
C ARG A 41 -26.52 -1.74 12.39
N MET A 42 -26.09 -2.40 13.46
CA MET A 42 -26.79 -2.36 14.75
C MET A 42 -26.54 -1.03 15.49
N LEU A 43 -25.45 -0.33 15.19
CA LEU A 43 -25.03 0.89 15.89
C LEU A 43 -25.27 2.17 15.09
N LEU A 44 -25.07 2.13 13.77
CA LEU A 44 -25.17 3.26 12.86
C LEU A 44 -26.43 3.16 11.98
N ASN A 45 -26.81 4.27 11.35
CA ASN A 45 -27.86 4.22 10.34
C ASN A 45 -27.40 3.30 9.19
N PRO A 46 -28.24 2.36 8.71
CA PRO A 46 -27.86 1.44 7.63
C PRO A 46 -27.32 2.12 6.37
N ILE A 47 -27.73 3.36 6.07
CA ILE A 47 -27.20 4.13 4.93
C ILE A 47 -25.70 4.47 5.06
N GLN A 48 -25.18 4.53 6.29
CA GLN A 48 -23.77 4.78 6.58
C GLN A 48 -22.91 3.52 6.42
N VAL A 49 -23.51 2.33 6.30
CA VAL A 49 -22.80 1.05 6.32
C VAL A 49 -22.95 0.35 4.98
N VAL A 50 -21.94 0.49 4.13
CA VAL A 50 -21.96 0.06 2.74
C VAL A 50 -21.09 -1.17 2.53
N ASP A 51 -21.67 -2.21 1.95
CA ASP A 51 -20.93 -3.36 1.45
C ASP A 51 -20.37 -3.05 0.05
N LEU A 52 -19.05 -3.00 -0.05
CA LEU A 52 -18.33 -2.75 -1.29
C LEU A 52 -18.42 -3.89 -2.30
N SER A 53 -18.86 -5.08 -1.88
CA SER A 53 -19.15 -6.19 -2.81
C SER A 53 -20.46 -5.97 -3.59
N GLU A 54 -21.34 -5.12 -3.08
CA GLU A 54 -22.63 -4.78 -3.69
C GLU A 54 -22.63 -3.39 -4.34
N VAL A 55 -22.01 -2.42 -3.67
CA VAL A 55 -22.01 -1.01 -4.08
C VAL A 55 -20.57 -0.52 -4.29
N PRO A 56 -20.19 -0.08 -5.51
CA PRO A 56 -18.84 0.44 -5.74
C PRO A 56 -18.58 1.74 -4.95
N PRO A 57 -17.33 2.01 -4.52
CA PRO A 57 -16.98 3.17 -3.71
C PRO A 57 -17.45 4.50 -4.30
N GLY A 58 -17.35 4.67 -5.62
CA GLY A 58 -17.81 5.90 -6.28
C GLY A 58 -19.31 6.18 -6.13
N LYS A 59 -20.15 5.16 -5.92
CA LYS A 59 -21.56 5.33 -5.56
C LYS A 59 -21.73 5.57 -4.07
N ALA A 60 -21.02 4.82 -3.23
CA ALA A 60 -21.06 4.97 -1.77
C ALA A 60 -20.69 6.40 -1.32
N LEU A 61 -19.63 6.96 -1.92
CA LEU A 61 -19.12 8.29 -1.63
C LEU A 61 -20.03 9.43 -2.10
N GLN A 62 -21.08 9.16 -2.88
CA GLN A 62 -22.09 10.18 -3.22
C GLN A 62 -22.82 10.69 -1.97
N LEU A 63 -22.86 9.89 -0.90
CA LEU A 63 -23.43 10.28 0.39
C LEU A 63 -22.72 11.50 0.99
N CYS A 64 -21.42 11.70 0.70
CA CYS A 64 -20.67 12.89 1.13
C CYS A 64 -21.29 14.20 0.61
N ARG A 65 -22.00 14.18 -0.53
CA ARG A 65 -22.70 15.37 -1.07
C ARG A 65 -23.89 15.81 -0.23
N LEU A 66 -24.38 14.96 0.66
CA LEU A 66 -25.49 15.25 1.57
C LEU A 66 -25.01 15.68 2.95
N LEU A 67 -23.71 15.64 3.20
CA LEU A 67 -23.09 15.90 4.50
C LEU A 67 -22.34 17.25 4.48
N PRO A 68 -22.03 17.83 5.65
CA PRO A 68 -21.26 19.06 5.71
C PRO A 68 -19.89 18.91 5.02
N PRO A 69 -19.40 19.95 4.33
CA PRO A 69 -18.07 19.91 3.72
C PRO A 69 -16.97 19.68 4.76
N ARG A 70 -15.92 18.95 4.38
CA ARG A 70 -14.71 18.69 5.20
C ARG A 70 -14.97 18.08 6.59
N SER A 71 -16.10 17.40 6.78
CA SER A 71 -16.44 16.79 8.08
C SER A 71 -16.54 15.26 8.05
N VAL A 72 -16.49 14.64 6.87
CA VAL A 72 -16.76 13.20 6.73
C VAL A 72 -15.49 12.38 6.93
N GLN A 73 -15.59 11.36 7.77
CA GLN A 73 -14.60 10.28 7.85
C GLN A 73 -15.17 9.01 7.21
N VAL A 74 -14.32 8.27 6.53
CA VAL A 74 -14.63 6.96 5.94
C VAL A 74 -13.73 5.92 6.61
N LEU A 75 -14.32 4.93 7.26
CA LEU A 75 -13.61 3.73 7.69
C LEU A 75 -13.69 2.67 6.60
N VAL A 76 -12.53 2.30 6.05
CA VAL A 76 -12.44 1.22 5.06
C VAL A 76 -12.05 -0.09 5.75
N CYS A 77 -12.94 -1.06 5.77
CA CYS A 77 -12.68 -2.39 6.32
C CYS A 77 -12.26 -3.34 5.19
N GLY A 78 -10.96 -3.59 5.06
CA GLY A 78 -10.40 -4.34 3.93
C GLY A 78 -8.88 -4.49 4.00
N GLY A 79 -8.29 -5.07 2.95
CA GLY A 79 -6.84 -5.02 2.72
C GLY A 79 -6.44 -3.85 1.83
N ASP A 80 -5.13 -3.71 1.54
CA ASP A 80 -4.56 -2.59 0.76
C ASP A 80 -5.27 -2.36 -0.59
N GLY A 81 -5.61 -3.43 -1.32
CA GLY A 81 -6.36 -3.31 -2.58
C GLY A 81 -7.77 -2.72 -2.44
N THR A 82 -8.46 -2.97 -1.32
CA THR A 82 -9.77 -2.36 -1.04
C THR A 82 -9.61 -0.88 -0.69
N VAL A 83 -8.60 -0.53 0.09
CA VAL A 83 -8.26 0.87 0.41
C VAL A 83 -7.90 1.62 -0.87
N GLY A 84 -7.04 1.06 -1.72
CA GLY A 84 -6.68 1.64 -3.02
C GLY A 84 -7.88 1.86 -3.94
N TRP A 85 -8.89 0.97 -3.91
CA TRP A 85 -10.12 1.14 -4.68
C TRP A 85 -10.95 2.34 -4.21
N VAL A 86 -11.08 2.54 -2.89
CA VAL A 86 -11.75 3.71 -2.31
C VAL A 86 -10.97 4.99 -2.62
N LEU A 87 -9.64 4.97 -2.48
CA LEU A 87 -8.79 6.12 -2.79
C LEU A 87 -8.90 6.52 -4.27
N ASN A 88 -8.97 5.56 -5.21
CA ASN A 88 -9.21 5.87 -6.62
C ASN A 88 -10.57 6.56 -6.85
N ALA A 89 -11.62 6.15 -6.13
CA ALA A 89 -12.91 6.84 -6.22
C ALA A 89 -12.88 8.25 -5.62
N ILE A 90 -12.04 8.49 -4.60
CA ILE A 90 -11.77 9.83 -4.07
C ILE A 90 -11.03 10.70 -5.10
N ASP A 91 -10.08 10.15 -5.87
CA ASP A 91 -9.47 10.91 -6.97
C ASP A 91 -10.51 11.32 -8.01
N ASP A 92 -11.44 10.42 -8.34
CA ASP A 92 -12.52 10.74 -9.28
C ASP A 92 -13.43 11.85 -8.75
N MET A 93 -13.61 11.99 -7.43
CA MET A 93 -14.30 13.13 -6.83
C MET A 93 -13.49 14.42 -7.00
N LYS A 94 -12.19 14.39 -6.72
CA LYS A 94 -11.30 15.55 -6.93
C LYS A 94 -11.30 16.02 -8.39
N MET A 95 -11.22 15.09 -9.34
CA MET A 95 -11.28 15.42 -10.77
C MET A 95 -12.62 16.04 -11.19
N LYS A 96 -13.69 15.86 -10.42
CA LYS A 96 -15.01 16.47 -10.65
C LYS A 96 -15.18 17.83 -9.95
N GLY A 97 -14.15 18.34 -9.26
CA GLY A 97 -14.21 19.59 -8.49
C GLY A 97 -14.99 19.45 -7.19
N GLU A 98 -15.00 18.26 -6.59
CA GLU A 98 -15.68 17.95 -5.32
C GLU A 98 -14.69 17.89 -4.14
N GLU A 99 -13.63 18.72 -4.16
CA GLU A 99 -12.53 18.68 -3.17
C GLU A 99 -13.02 18.90 -1.73
N GLU A 100 -14.01 19.77 -1.53
CA GLU A 100 -14.56 20.04 -0.19
C GLU A 100 -15.37 18.87 0.38
N LEU A 101 -15.72 17.88 -0.45
CA LEU A 101 -16.50 16.70 -0.08
C LEU A 101 -15.62 15.45 0.10
N VAL A 102 -14.31 15.57 -0.15
CA VAL A 102 -13.37 14.46 0.00
C VAL A 102 -13.29 14.07 1.48
N PRO A 103 -13.59 12.81 1.83
CA PRO A 103 -13.53 12.36 3.22
C PRO A 103 -12.10 12.05 3.65
N HIS A 104 -11.87 12.02 4.96
CA HIS A 104 -10.64 11.47 5.54
C HIS A 104 -10.78 9.96 5.67
N VAL A 105 -9.75 9.19 5.32
CA VAL A 105 -9.84 7.73 5.24
C VAL A 105 -9.10 7.06 6.40
N ALA A 106 -9.83 6.33 7.23
CA ALA A 106 -9.30 5.40 8.23
C ALA A 106 -9.32 3.96 7.68
N ILE A 107 -8.48 3.09 8.23
CA ILE A 107 -8.34 1.69 7.79
C ILE A 107 -8.64 0.75 8.95
N LEU A 108 -9.52 -0.23 8.72
CA LEU A 108 -9.60 -1.43 9.54
C LEU A 108 -8.96 -2.59 8.75
N PRO A 109 -7.75 -3.05 9.13
CA PRO A 109 -6.94 -3.95 8.31
C PRO A 109 -7.45 -5.40 8.32
N LEU A 110 -8.20 -5.79 7.30
CA LEU A 110 -8.71 -7.17 7.12
C LEU A 110 -7.85 -8.00 6.15
N GLY A 111 -6.81 -7.42 5.56
CA GLY A 111 -5.90 -8.08 4.62
C GLY A 111 -4.78 -8.88 5.30
N THR A 112 -3.79 -9.33 4.52
CA THR A 112 -2.59 -10.04 5.02
C THR A 112 -1.37 -9.12 5.10
N GLY A 113 -1.15 -8.24 4.11
CA GLY A 113 -0.01 -7.32 4.06
C GLY A 113 -0.22 -6.11 4.97
N ASN A 114 -1.24 -5.30 4.66
CA ASN A 114 -1.69 -4.15 5.46
C ASN A 114 -0.55 -3.17 5.81
N ASP A 115 0.40 -2.98 4.89
CA ASP A 115 1.56 -2.11 5.12
C ASP A 115 1.13 -0.63 5.28
N LEU A 116 0.12 -0.19 4.53
CA LEU A 116 -0.43 1.16 4.67
C LEU A 116 -1.12 1.36 6.03
N SER A 117 -1.84 0.34 6.51
CA SER A 117 -2.45 0.34 7.83
C SER A 117 -1.42 0.46 8.94
N GLN A 118 -0.32 -0.29 8.84
CA GLN A 118 0.79 -0.23 9.81
C GLN A 118 1.47 1.14 9.79
N THR A 119 1.71 1.70 8.60
CA THR A 119 2.27 3.05 8.43
C THR A 119 1.42 4.11 9.15
N LEU A 120 0.09 3.93 9.16
CA LEU A 120 -0.87 4.85 9.78
C LEU A 120 -1.21 4.49 11.24
N GLY A 121 -0.55 3.51 11.85
CA GLY A 121 -0.74 3.13 13.25
C GLY A 121 -1.99 2.28 13.57
N TRP A 122 -2.66 1.74 12.55
CA TRP A 122 -3.83 0.86 12.68
C TRP A 122 -3.45 -0.62 12.84
N GLY A 123 -2.16 -0.94 12.80
CA GLY A 123 -1.61 -2.28 13.00
C GLY A 123 -1.67 -3.19 11.77
N GLY A 124 -1.09 -4.39 11.92
CA GLY A 124 -0.90 -5.37 10.84
C GLY A 124 -2.11 -6.25 10.52
N GLY A 125 -3.18 -6.16 11.30
CA GLY A 125 -4.49 -6.70 10.93
C GLY A 125 -5.39 -7.08 12.10
N TYR A 126 -6.69 -6.88 11.92
CA TYR A 126 -7.73 -7.06 12.93
C TYR A 126 -8.02 -8.54 13.24
N ALA A 127 -8.18 -8.88 14.51
CA ALA A 127 -8.40 -10.25 14.97
C ALA A 127 -9.73 -10.45 15.72
N GLY A 128 -10.63 -9.46 15.73
CA GLY A 128 -11.86 -9.52 16.53
C GLY A 128 -11.69 -9.08 17.98
N ASP A 129 -10.56 -8.43 18.27
CA ASP A 129 -10.08 -8.03 19.59
C ASP A 129 -10.64 -6.67 20.06
N LEU A 130 -11.22 -5.87 19.16
CA LEU A 130 -11.83 -4.57 19.45
C LEU A 130 -13.32 -4.58 19.07
N SER A 131 -14.16 -3.97 19.90
CA SER A 131 -15.57 -3.79 19.54
C SER A 131 -15.73 -2.73 18.43
N VAL A 132 -16.81 -2.81 17.64
CA VAL A 132 -17.12 -1.75 16.65
C VAL A 132 -17.27 -0.36 17.27
N GLN A 133 -17.64 -0.27 18.55
CA GLN A 133 -17.70 1.00 19.27
C GLN A 133 -16.31 1.57 19.54
N ASP A 134 -15.36 0.72 19.95
CA ASP A 134 -13.97 1.12 20.18
C ASP A 134 -13.29 1.53 18.89
N ILE A 135 -13.52 0.77 17.82
CA ILE A 135 -13.05 1.11 16.47
C ILE A 135 -13.55 2.50 16.07
N LEU A 136 -14.84 2.80 16.25
CA LEU A 136 -15.39 4.14 15.95
C LEU A 136 -14.77 5.24 16.81
N ARG A 137 -14.55 5.00 18.11
CA ARG A 137 -13.89 5.96 19.00
C ARG A 137 -12.48 6.26 18.52
N GLN A 138 -11.70 5.24 18.17
CA GLN A 138 -10.35 5.40 17.63
C GLN A 138 -10.33 6.20 16.32
N VAL A 139 -11.30 5.95 15.42
CA VAL A 139 -11.42 6.71 14.16
C VAL A 139 -11.74 8.19 14.41
N LEU A 140 -12.67 8.47 15.33
CA LEU A 140 -13.04 9.84 15.69
C LEU A 140 -11.93 10.60 16.43
N GLN A 141 -11.07 9.89 17.18
CA GLN A 141 -9.93 10.46 17.90
C GLN A 141 -8.65 10.53 17.07
N GLY A 142 -8.60 9.82 15.94
CA GLY A 142 -7.46 9.81 15.04
C GLY A 142 -7.19 11.21 14.45
N HIS A 143 -5.93 11.44 14.08
CA HIS A 143 -5.49 12.70 13.51
C HIS A 143 -5.33 12.58 11.99
N SER A 144 -5.42 13.70 11.29
CA SER A 144 -5.34 13.71 9.83
C SER A 144 -3.89 13.75 9.36
N VAL A 145 -3.55 12.89 8.41
CA VAL A 145 -2.22 12.78 7.81
C VAL A 145 -2.38 12.76 6.29
N TRP A 146 -1.47 13.40 5.57
CA TRP A 146 -1.48 13.34 4.11
C TRP A 146 -0.86 12.02 3.65
N LEU A 147 -1.38 11.49 2.55
CA LEU A 147 -0.78 10.37 1.84
C LEU A 147 -0.53 10.80 0.40
N ASP A 148 0.73 10.90 0.02
CA ASP A 148 1.17 11.05 -1.35
C ASP A 148 0.74 9.83 -2.15
N ARG A 149 0.22 10.09 -3.33
CA ARG A 149 -0.22 9.05 -4.25
C ARG A 149 0.50 9.24 -5.56
N TRP A 150 0.88 8.13 -6.15
CA TRP A 150 1.80 8.11 -7.27
C TRP A 150 1.17 7.50 -8.49
N LYS A 151 1.61 7.98 -9.64
CA LYS A 151 1.18 7.53 -10.96
C LYS A 151 2.32 6.77 -11.60
N VAL A 152 2.12 5.46 -11.80
CA VAL A 152 3.06 4.58 -12.48
C VAL A 152 2.64 4.45 -13.94
N ARG A 153 3.39 5.08 -14.84
CA ARG A 153 3.14 5.03 -16.29
C ARG A 153 4.07 4.02 -16.95
N VAL A 154 3.51 2.93 -17.47
CA VAL A 154 4.23 1.86 -18.18
C VAL A 154 4.01 2.03 -19.68
N THR A 155 5.08 2.31 -20.43
CA THR A 155 5.03 2.54 -21.89
C THR A 155 5.78 1.44 -22.63
N LYS A 156 5.11 0.74 -23.54
CA LYS A 156 5.69 -0.37 -24.33
C LYS A 156 5.95 0.11 -25.76
N GLY A 157 7.18 0.53 -26.07
CA GLY A 157 7.53 1.06 -27.40
C GLY A 157 6.64 2.25 -27.81
N PHE A 158 6.13 2.26 -29.04
CA PHE A 158 5.21 3.30 -29.56
C PHE A 158 3.73 3.07 -29.19
N TYR A 159 3.41 2.03 -28.40
CA TYR A 159 2.02 1.68 -28.07
C TYR A 159 1.49 2.41 -26.83
N ARG A 160 0.17 2.33 -26.64
CA ARG A 160 -0.60 2.96 -25.57
C ARG A 160 -0.01 2.62 -24.18
N ALA A 161 0.20 3.65 -23.36
CA ALA A 161 0.72 3.49 -22.01
C ALA A 161 -0.36 2.98 -21.05
N THR A 162 0.00 2.05 -20.17
CA THR A 162 -0.81 1.66 -19.01
C THR A 162 -0.48 2.61 -17.87
N VAL A 163 -1.50 3.09 -17.16
CA VAL A 163 -1.35 3.99 -16.00
C VAL A 163 -1.95 3.30 -14.79
N LEU A 164 -1.14 3.13 -13.75
CA LEU A 164 -1.53 2.55 -12.47
C LEU A 164 -1.40 3.61 -11.37
N SER A 165 -2.23 3.50 -10.33
CA SER A 165 -2.08 4.26 -9.09
C SER A 165 -1.26 3.44 -8.11
N MET A 166 -0.33 4.07 -7.40
CA MET A 166 0.49 3.46 -6.36
C MET A 166 0.33 4.26 -5.06
N ASN A 167 0.06 3.56 -3.97
CA ASN A 167 -0.10 4.12 -2.63
C ASN A 167 1.00 3.64 -1.69
N ASN A 168 1.55 2.44 -1.92
CA ASN A 168 2.52 1.82 -1.03
C ASN A 168 3.89 1.78 -1.71
N TYR A 169 4.06 0.93 -2.70
CA TYR A 169 5.36 0.75 -3.36
C TYR A 169 5.25 0.01 -4.69
N PHE A 170 6.21 0.27 -5.56
CA PHE A 170 6.46 -0.48 -6.79
C PHE A 170 7.72 -1.33 -6.63
N SER A 171 7.76 -2.49 -7.25
CA SER A 171 9.03 -3.23 -7.36
C SER A 171 9.19 -3.98 -8.67
N ILE A 172 10.46 -4.25 -8.98
CA ILE A 172 10.90 -5.10 -10.08
C ILE A 172 11.91 -6.11 -9.53
N GLY A 173 11.81 -7.37 -9.94
CA GLY A 173 12.74 -8.42 -9.53
C GLY A 173 12.18 -9.34 -8.43
N PRO A 174 13.00 -9.84 -7.48
CA PRO A 174 12.63 -10.87 -6.51
C PRO A 174 11.36 -10.59 -5.71
N ASP A 175 11.18 -9.36 -5.19
CA ASP A 175 9.97 -8.97 -4.46
C ASP A 175 8.70 -9.17 -5.29
N ALA A 176 8.70 -8.63 -6.52
CA ALA A 176 7.61 -8.81 -7.46
C ALA A 176 7.41 -10.26 -7.89
N LEU A 177 8.49 -11.04 -7.97
CA LEU A 177 8.43 -12.46 -8.33
C LEU A 177 7.74 -13.28 -7.23
N MET A 178 8.03 -12.99 -5.96
CA MET A 178 7.34 -13.59 -4.83
C MET A 178 5.85 -13.26 -4.85
N ALA A 179 5.50 -11.99 -5.10
CA ALA A 179 4.11 -11.58 -5.28
C ALA A 179 3.43 -12.33 -6.44
N LEU A 180 4.10 -12.46 -7.59
CA LEU A 180 3.59 -13.17 -8.77
C LEU A 180 3.33 -14.66 -8.50
N ASN A 181 4.28 -15.34 -7.84
CA ASN A 181 4.14 -16.74 -7.48
C ASN A 181 3.03 -16.97 -6.46
N PHE A 182 2.95 -16.10 -5.44
CA PHE A 182 1.87 -16.12 -4.46
C PHE A 182 0.51 -15.93 -5.13
N HIS A 183 0.37 -14.97 -6.04
CA HIS A 183 -0.86 -14.72 -6.79
C HIS A 183 -1.28 -15.94 -7.63
N GLN A 184 -0.36 -16.55 -8.37
CA GLN A 184 -0.63 -17.75 -9.18
C GLN A 184 -1.03 -18.95 -8.31
N GLN A 185 -0.35 -19.14 -7.16
CA GLN A 185 -0.69 -20.23 -6.24
C GLN A 185 -2.06 -20.00 -5.59
N ARG A 186 -2.39 -18.76 -5.24
CA ARG A 186 -3.70 -18.38 -4.69
C ARG A 186 -4.84 -18.63 -5.66
N GLN A 187 -4.64 -18.36 -6.95
CA GLN A 187 -5.63 -18.70 -7.98
C GLN A 187 -5.83 -20.22 -8.13
N ARG A 188 -4.76 -21.02 -7.99
CA ARG A 188 -4.82 -22.48 -8.12
C ARG A 188 -5.40 -23.17 -6.89
N SER A 189 -5.14 -22.66 -5.69
CA SER A 189 -5.55 -23.32 -4.44
C SER A 189 -5.96 -22.30 -3.37
N PRO A 190 -7.15 -21.67 -3.51
CA PRO A 190 -7.61 -20.61 -2.60
C PRO A 190 -7.71 -21.04 -1.13
N SER A 191 -8.03 -22.31 -0.84
CA SER A 191 -8.22 -22.83 0.51
C SER A 191 -6.94 -22.77 1.38
N LEU A 192 -5.76 -22.89 0.75
CA LEU A 192 -4.47 -22.76 1.43
C LEU A 192 -4.18 -21.34 1.93
N PHE A 193 -4.89 -20.33 1.40
CA PHE A 193 -4.65 -18.92 1.70
C PHE A 193 -5.66 -18.31 2.69
N SER A 194 -6.36 -19.19 3.41
CA SER A 194 -7.38 -18.83 4.40
C SER A 194 -6.81 -18.37 5.74
N SER A 195 -5.49 -18.33 5.94
CA SER A 195 -4.90 -17.87 7.20
C SER A 195 -3.83 -16.82 6.93
N ARG A 196 -3.93 -15.66 7.59
CA ARG A 196 -2.93 -14.57 7.49
C ARG A 196 -1.54 -15.05 7.91
N LEU A 197 -1.44 -15.83 8.99
CA LEU A 197 -0.18 -16.40 9.47
C LEU A 197 0.45 -17.34 8.43
N VAL A 198 -0.37 -18.23 7.86
CA VAL A 198 0.08 -19.14 6.79
C VAL A 198 0.53 -18.35 5.57
N ASN A 199 -0.23 -17.32 5.18
CA ASN A 199 0.12 -16.47 4.04
C ASN A 199 1.46 -15.76 4.25
N LYS A 200 1.69 -15.17 5.42
CA LYS A 200 2.97 -14.55 5.78
C LYS A 200 4.11 -15.57 5.78
N ALA A 201 3.89 -16.76 6.36
CA ALA A 201 4.88 -17.83 6.37
C ALA A 201 5.24 -18.32 4.96
N VAL A 202 4.25 -18.53 4.08
CA VAL A 202 4.48 -18.91 2.68
C VAL A 202 5.31 -17.85 1.96
N TYR A 203 5.00 -16.56 2.18
CA TYR A 203 5.75 -15.46 1.59
C TYR A 203 7.22 -15.46 2.06
N PHE A 204 7.45 -15.68 3.35
CA PHE A 204 8.79 -15.83 3.92
C PHE A 204 9.55 -17.03 3.34
N PHE A 205 8.92 -18.20 3.24
CA PHE A 205 9.54 -19.41 2.68
C PHE A 205 9.85 -19.32 1.19
N TYR A 206 9.15 -18.46 0.43
CA TYR A 206 9.55 -18.14 -0.93
C TYR A 206 10.89 -17.42 -0.98
N GLY A 207 11.20 -16.58 0.01
CA GLY A 207 12.48 -15.89 0.13
C GLY A 207 13.67 -16.81 0.40
N THR A 208 13.46 -17.91 1.13
CA THR A 208 14.53 -18.84 1.57
C THR A 208 14.77 -20.03 0.66
N LYS A 209 13.90 -20.27 -0.34
CA LYS A 209 14.16 -21.29 -1.37
C LYS A 209 14.95 -20.70 -2.54
N ASP A 210 16.12 -21.26 -2.82
CA ASP A 210 16.97 -21.00 -4.01
C ASP A 210 16.28 -21.25 -5.37
N CYS A 211 14.98 -21.54 -5.38
CA CYS A 211 14.19 -21.85 -6.58
C CYS A 211 13.71 -20.61 -7.35
N LEU A 212 13.99 -19.39 -6.90
CA LEU A 212 13.59 -18.15 -7.59
C LEU A 212 14.63 -17.70 -8.62
N VAL A 213 14.80 -18.60 -9.61
CA VAL A 213 15.13 -18.45 -11.04
C VAL A 213 16.02 -17.27 -11.49
N GLN A 214 16.99 -17.61 -12.34
CA GLN A 214 17.81 -16.76 -13.24
C GLN A 214 17.14 -15.53 -13.91
N ALA A 215 15.82 -15.40 -13.86
CA ALA A 215 15.05 -14.33 -14.50
C ALA A 215 15.47 -12.93 -14.01
N CYS A 216 15.76 -12.79 -12.72
CA CYS A 216 16.09 -11.51 -12.09
C CYS A 216 17.60 -11.18 -12.09
N LYS A 217 18.46 -12.12 -12.46
CA LYS A 217 19.92 -11.94 -12.45
C LYS A 217 20.37 -10.77 -13.32
N ASP A 218 21.46 -10.12 -12.92
CA ASP A 218 22.11 -9.06 -13.68
C ASP A 218 21.15 -7.91 -14.04
N LEU A 219 20.33 -7.47 -13.07
CA LEU A 219 19.35 -6.40 -13.30
C LEU A 219 20.04 -5.12 -13.77
N ASP A 220 21.23 -4.83 -13.23
CA ASP A 220 22.10 -3.73 -13.60
C ASP A 220 22.49 -3.69 -15.09
N GLN A 221 22.48 -4.85 -15.75
CA GLN A 221 22.75 -4.98 -17.18
C GLN A 221 21.47 -4.93 -18.03
N LYS A 222 20.29 -4.95 -17.39
CA LYS A 222 18.98 -5.00 -18.03
C LYS A 222 18.25 -3.65 -17.99
N ILE A 223 18.53 -2.80 -17.02
CA ILE A 223 17.83 -1.53 -16.80
C ILE A 223 18.76 -0.33 -16.61
N GLU A 224 18.25 0.83 -17.00
CA GLU A 224 18.74 2.17 -16.67
C GLU A 224 17.78 2.76 -15.64
N LEU A 225 18.33 3.22 -14.50
CA LEU A 225 17.60 3.96 -13.47
C LEU A 225 17.98 5.44 -13.55
N GLU A 226 16.97 6.30 -13.56
CA GLU A 226 17.10 7.75 -13.44
C GLU A 226 16.26 8.24 -12.25
N LEU A 227 16.87 9.06 -11.40
CA LEU A 227 16.26 9.73 -10.26
C LEU A 227 16.31 11.23 -10.51
N ASP A 228 15.16 11.89 -10.61
CA ASP A 228 15.05 13.33 -10.91
C ASP A 228 15.83 13.79 -12.16
N GLY A 229 15.95 12.89 -13.15
CA GLY A 229 16.67 13.13 -14.40
C GLY A 229 18.16 12.74 -14.36
N GLU A 230 18.70 12.43 -13.18
CA GLU A 230 20.08 12.00 -13.01
C GLU A 230 20.19 10.48 -13.04
N ARG A 231 21.14 9.97 -13.85
CA ARG A 231 21.35 8.53 -14.00
C ARG A 231 22.03 7.95 -12.77
N VAL A 232 21.49 6.86 -12.24
CA VAL A 232 22.09 6.12 -11.12
C VAL A 232 22.89 4.93 -11.62
N GLN A 233 24.13 4.81 -11.13
CA GLN A 233 24.96 3.62 -11.36
C GLN A 233 24.47 2.48 -10.45
N LEU A 234 23.97 1.39 -11.05
CA LEU A 234 23.47 0.25 -10.28
C LEU A 234 24.63 -0.72 -9.92
N PRO A 235 24.72 -1.17 -8.66
CA PRO A 235 25.48 -2.37 -8.29
C PRO A 235 24.88 -3.62 -8.94
N ARG A 236 25.51 -4.79 -8.78
CA ARG A 236 25.01 -6.09 -9.27
C ARG A 236 23.76 -6.57 -8.52
N LEU A 237 22.67 -5.82 -8.68
CA LEU A 237 21.39 -6.06 -8.05
C LEU A 237 20.56 -7.04 -8.88
N GLU A 238 19.57 -7.64 -8.23
CA GLU A 238 18.54 -8.45 -8.88
C GLU A 238 17.16 -7.81 -8.80
N GLY A 239 16.96 -6.85 -7.88
CA GLY A 239 15.70 -6.13 -7.72
C GLY A 239 15.86 -4.67 -7.31
N ILE A 240 14.83 -3.89 -7.61
CA ILE A 240 14.63 -2.52 -7.12
C ILE A 240 13.25 -2.43 -6.49
N ILE A 241 13.15 -1.76 -5.34
CA ILE A 241 11.92 -1.43 -4.64
C ILE A 241 11.86 0.10 -4.51
N ILE A 242 10.71 0.67 -4.87
CA ILE A 242 10.45 2.11 -4.85
C ILE A 242 9.29 2.34 -3.88
N LEU A 243 9.57 2.93 -2.72
CA LEU A 243 8.65 3.05 -1.60
C LEU A 243 8.08 4.47 -1.48
N ASN A 244 6.82 4.52 -1.05
CA ASN A 244 6.11 5.73 -0.62
C ASN A 244 5.72 5.65 0.87
N ILE A 245 5.86 4.49 1.51
CA ILE A 245 5.45 4.28 2.91
C ILE A 245 6.56 3.54 3.67
N SER A 246 6.57 3.68 4.99
CA SER A 246 7.63 3.16 5.86
C SER A 246 7.63 1.63 6.02
N TYR A 247 6.51 0.97 5.74
CA TYR A 247 6.38 -0.48 5.82
C TYR A 247 6.37 -1.15 4.45
N TRP A 248 7.04 -2.29 4.36
CA TRP A 248 7.15 -3.12 3.17
C TRP A 248 6.96 -4.60 3.52
N GLY A 249 6.41 -5.37 2.58
CA GLY A 249 6.46 -6.83 2.65
C GLY A 249 5.64 -7.44 3.79
N GLY A 250 4.60 -6.77 4.27
CA GLY A 250 3.72 -7.26 5.33
C GLY A 250 4.20 -6.98 6.76
N GLY A 251 4.82 -5.82 6.98
CA GLY A 251 5.23 -5.33 8.30
C GLY A 251 6.73 -5.13 8.52
N CYS A 252 7.56 -5.17 7.47
CA CYS A 252 9.00 -4.93 7.59
C CYS A 252 9.35 -3.45 7.37
N ARG A 253 10.21 -2.89 8.23
CA ARG A 253 10.84 -1.57 8.03
C ARG A 253 12.27 -1.76 7.56
N LEU A 254 12.64 -1.11 6.46
CA LEU A 254 13.84 -1.46 5.69
C LEU A 254 15.17 -1.20 6.39
N TRP A 255 15.24 -0.15 7.21
CA TRP A 255 16.48 0.32 7.84
C TRP A 255 16.66 -0.11 9.30
N GLU A 256 15.89 -1.10 9.76
CA GLU A 256 15.98 -1.64 11.13
C GLU A 256 16.87 -2.90 11.25
N GLY A 257 17.54 -3.28 10.16
CA GLY A 257 18.39 -4.46 10.12
C GLY A 257 19.83 -4.20 10.52
N MET A 258 20.60 -5.28 10.62
CA MET A 258 22.05 -5.26 10.79
C MET A 258 22.72 -4.73 9.52
N GLY A 259 23.45 -3.61 9.59
CA GLY A 259 24.13 -3.01 8.44
C GLY A 259 24.81 -1.67 8.77
N ASP A 260 25.22 -0.94 7.73
CA ASP A 260 25.76 0.43 7.84
C ASP A 260 24.71 1.41 8.40
N GLU A 261 25.11 2.67 8.67
CA GLU A 261 24.29 3.71 9.32
C GLU A 261 22.81 3.69 8.90
N PRO A 262 21.87 3.74 9.87
CA PRO A 262 20.45 3.69 9.58
C PRO A 262 20.04 4.94 8.78
N TYR A 263 19.37 4.71 7.65
CA TYR A 263 18.75 5.79 6.90
C TYR A 263 17.35 6.10 7.46
N PRO A 264 16.85 7.34 7.26
CA PRO A 264 15.45 7.65 7.57
C PRO A 264 14.50 6.71 6.83
N GLN A 265 13.42 6.33 7.50
CA GLN A 265 12.34 5.59 6.87
C GLN A 265 11.61 6.47 5.86
N ALA A 266 10.98 5.82 4.88
CA ALA A 266 10.10 6.47 3.93
C ALA A 266 8.99 7.26 4.63
N SER A 267 8.77 8.51 4.22
CA SER A 267 7.61 9.29 4.64
C SER A 267 6.53 9.23 3.57
N CYS A 268 5.28 9.23 4.00
CA CYS A 268 4.16 9.12 3.08
C CYS A 268 3.57 10.47 2.64
N ASP A 269 4.22 11.59 2.99
CA ASP A 269 3.68 12.94 2.84
C ASP A 269 4.74 14.02 2.47
N ASP A 270 5.96 13.61 2.11
CA ASP A 270 7.07 14.51 1.81
C ASP A 270 7.27 14.79 0.30
N GLY A 271 6.44 14.19 -0.54
CA GLY A 271 6.50 14.28 -2.00
C GLY A 271 7.68 13.51 -2.60
N LEU A 272 8.29 12.58 -1.87
CA LEU A 272 9.47 11.84 -2.28
C LEU A 272 9.23 10.33 -2.31
N LEU A 273 10.09 9.62 -3.02
CA LEU A 273 10.11 8.17 -3.15
C LEU A 273 11.48 7.63 -2.74
N GLU A 274 11.51 6.66 -1.83
CA GLU A 274 12.72 5.95 -1.44
C GLU A 274 13.01 4.85 -2.44
N VAL A 275 14.23 4.85 -3.00
CA VAL A 275 14.63 3.87 -4.01
C VAL A 275 15.75 3.01 -3.44
N VAL A 276 15.48 1.71 -3.35
CA VAL A 276 16.40 0.73 -2.78
C VAL A 276 16.62 -0.46 -3.70
N GLY A 277 17.79 -1.07 -3.59
CA GLY A 277 18.21 -2.26 -4.33
C GLY A 277 18.29 -3.49 -3.44
N VAL A 278 18.02 -4.66 -4.04
CA VAL A 278 18.18 -5.96 -3.39
C VAL A 278 18.99 -6.93 -4.27
N TYR A 279 19.84 -7.75 -3.65
CA TYR A 279 20.69 -8.73 -4.33
C TYR A 279 20.00 -10.04 -4.71
N GLY A 280 18.77 -10.29 -4.26
CA GLY A 280 18.07 -11.54 -4.50
C GLY A 280 16.95 -11.79 -3.50
N SER A 281 16.22 -12.89 -3.65
CA SER A 281 15.13 -13.28 -2.73
C SER A 281 15.64 -13.58 -1.32
N PHE A 282 16.83 -14.18 -1.20
CA PHE A 282 17.45 -14.44 0.10
C PHE A 282 17.78 -13.14 0.84
N HIS A 283 18.27 -12.12 0.13
CA HIS A 283 18.50 -10.80 0.70
C HIS A 283 17.20 -10.15 1.17
N CYS A 284 16.11 -10.25 0.39
CA CYS A 284 14.78 -9.81 0.83
C CYS A 284 14.35 -10.52 2.13
N ALA A 285 14.57 -11.83 2.25
CA ALA A 285 14.25 -12.57 3.46
C ALA A 285 15.09 -12.11 4.66
N GLN A 286 16.40 -11.88 4.47
CA GLN A 286 17.28 -11.36 5.51
C GLN A 286 16.82 -9.97 6.00
N ILE A 287 16.40 -9.09 5.09
CA ILE A 287 15.84 -7.78 5.45
C ILE A 287 14.57 -7.95 6.30
N GLN A 288 13.66 -8.85 5.91
CA GLN A 288 12.43 -9.13 6.67
C GLN A 288 12.69 -9.60 8.11
N VAL A 289 13.80 -10.29 8.35
CA VAL A 289 14.22 -10.75 9.70
C VAL A 289 15.31 -9.88 10.32
N LYS A 290 15.49 -8.65 9.83
CA LYS A 290 16.44 -7.66 10.36
C LYS A 290 17.91 -8.11 10.36
N LEU A 291 18.27 -9.08 9.53
CA LEU A 291 19.66 -9.57 9.37
C LEU A 291 20.45 -8.83 8.29
N ALA A 292 19.80 -7.95 7.52
CA ALA A 292 20.44 -7.13 6.49
C ALA A 292 19.65 -5.83 6.26
N ASN A 293 20.34 -4.80 5.77
CA ASN A 293 19.71 -3.59 5.20
C ASN A 293 19.75 -3.66 3.66
N PRO A 294 18.77 -3.07 2.95
CA PRO A 294 18.83 -2.98 1.51
C PRO A 294 19.91 -2.00 1.05
N VAL A 295 20.22 -2.01 -0.25
CA VAL A 295 21.17 -1.06 -0.83
C VAL A 295 20.44 0.25 -1.11
N ARG A 296 20.83 1.35 -0.46
CA ARG A 296 20.24 2.67 -0.78
C ARG A 296 20.70 3.13 -2.16
N LEU A 297 19.75 3.42 -3.05
CA LEU A 297 20.02 3.97 -4.39
C LEU A 297 19.73 5.47 -4.45
N GLY A 298 18.81 5.97 -3.62
CA GLY A 298 18.54 7.40 -3.49
C GLY A 298 17.12 7.68 -3.02
N GLN A 299 16.73 8.93 -3.17
CA GLN A 299 15.39 9.46 -2.93
C GLN A 299 15.08 10.45 -4.06
N ALA A 300 13.84 10.48 -4.57
CA ALA A 300 13.50 11.31 -5.74
C ALA A 300 12.03 11.72 -5.80
N HIS A 301 11.73 12.83 -6.48
CA HIS A 301 10.37 13.25 -6.83
C HIS A 301 9.84 12.57 -8.11
N THR A 302 10.73 12.12 -8.98
CA THR A 302 10.41 11.41 -10.22
C THR A 302 11.39 10.28 -10.42
N VAL A 303 10.87 9.07 -10.55
CA VAL A 303 11.70 7.88 -10.81
C VAL A 303 11.40 7.36 -12.20
N ARG A 304 12.44 7.17 -13.01
CA ARG A 304 12.33 6.59 -14.35
C ARG A 304 13.18 5.33 -14.45
N VAL A 305 12.55 4.24 -14.85
CA VAL A 305 13.21 2.96 -15.12
C VAL A 305 13.00 2.61 -16.58
N SER A 306 14.08 2.48 -17.34
CA SER A 306 14.04 2.08 -18.75
C SER A 306 14.84 0.81 -18.94
N ASN A 307 14.30 -0.22 -19.59
CA ASN A 307 15.15 -1.35 -20.01
C ASN A 307 15.87 -1.04 -21.32
N HIS A 308 17.09 -1.56 -21.49
CA HIS A 308 18.02 -1.21 -22.58
C HIS A 308 17.48 -1.44 -24.01
N ALA A 309 16.40 -2.19 -24.18
CA ALA A 309 15.74 -2.37 -25.48
C ALA A 309 14.99 -1.13 -25.99
N CYS A 310 14.85 -0.06 -25.18
CA CYS A 310 14.05 1.12 -25.54
C CYS A 310 14.82 2.25 -26.26
N ARG A 311 16.11 2.09 -26.59
CA ARG A 311 16.88 3.17 -27.24
C ARG A 311 16.80 3.22 -28.77
N TYR A 312 16.31 2.18 -29.46
CA TYR A 312 16.09 2.24 -30.91
C TYR A 312 14.85 1.43 -31.30
N VAL A 313 14.07 2.00 -32.22
CA VAL A 313 13.04 1.37 -33.05
C VAL A 313 13.37 -0.11 -33.29
N SER A 314 12.45 -1.01 -32.92
CA SER A 314 12.32 -2.36 -33.47
C SER A 314 13.65 -3.07 -33.71
N LEU A 315 14.15 -3.89 -32.77
CA LEU A 315 14.76 -5.20 -33.03
C LEU A 315 15.39 -5.77 -31.75
N VAL A 316 15.01 -7.02 -31.44
CA VAL A 316 15.62 -7.96 -30.48
C VAL A 316 15.18 -7.84 -29.01
N LEU A 317 14.01 -8.43 -28.72
CA LEU A 317 13.81 -9.22 -27.50
C LEU A 317 14.88 -10.32 -27.46
N ARG A 318 16.03 -10.07 -26.83
CA ARG A 318 16.83 -11.13 -26.23
C ARG A 318 16.19 -11.42 -24.86
N SER A 319 15.18 -12.27 -24.91
CA SER A 319 14.71 -13.16 -23.84
C SER A 319 14.62 -12.58 -22.41
N GLY A 320 13.42 -12.23 -21.97
CA GLY A 320 13.12 -12.13 -20.54
C GLY A 320 12.03 -11.11 -20.22
N SER A 321 10.87 -11.59 -19.79
CA SER A 321 9.92 -10.75 -19.07
C SER A 321 10.40 -10.60 -17.63
N MET A 322 10.41 -9.38 -17.09
CA MET A 322 10.72 -9.12 -15.69
C MET A 322 9.44 -9.14 -14.85
N PRO A 323 9.45 -9.78 -13.67
CA PRO A 323 8.35 -9.66 -12.72
C PRO A 323 8.33 -8.23 -12.16
N MET A 324 7.14 -7.64 -12.11
CA MET A 324 6.87 -6.33 -11.53
C MET A 324 5.59 -6.36 -10.70
N GLN A 325 5.47 -5.47 -9.73
CA GLN A 325 4.24 -5.30 -8.96
C GLN A 325 4.04 -3.83 -8.55
N VAL A 326 2.79 -3.47 -8.30
CA VAL A 326 2.38 -2.22 -7.64
C VAL A 326 1.41 -2.58 -6.54
N ASP A 327 1.67 -2.15 -5.31
CA ASP A 327 0.80 -2.36 -4.14
C ASP A 327 0.36 -3.82 -3.96
N GLY A 328 1.23 -4.77 -4.30
CA GLY A 328 0.99 -6.21 -4.19
C GLY A 328 0.30 -6.85 -5.40
N GLU A 329 -0.06 -6.10 -6.44
CA GLU A 329 -0.65 -6.61 -7.69
C GLU A 329 0.45 -6.89 -8.74
N PRO A 330 0.79 -8.17 -9.02
CA PRO A 330 1.96 -8.53 -9.81
C PRO A 330 1.63 -8.79 -11.28
N TRP A 331 2.61 -8.58 -12.16
CA TRP A 331 2.55 -8.99 -13.57
C TRP A 331 3.93 -9.29 -14.14
N ALA A 332 3.96 -9.97 -15.29
CA ALA A 332 5.15 -10.18 -16.09
C ALA A 332 5.27 -9.07 -17.15
N GLN A 333 6.36 -8.31 -17.13
CA GLN A 333 6.60 -7.16 -18.00
C GLN A 333 7.75 -7.38 -18.98
N GLY A 334 7.48 -7.28 -20.28
CA GLY A 334 8.52 -7.19 -21.31
C GLY A 334 9.17 -5.80 -21.40
N PRO A 335 9.93 -5.51 -22.47
CA PRO A 335 10.52 -4.20 -22.73
C PRO A 335 9.56 -3.02 -22.55
N CYS A 336 9.95 -2.03 -21.75
CA CYS A 336 9.15 -0.85 -21.44
C CYS A 336 9.97 0.26 -20.78
N THR A 337 9.40 1.46 -20.80
CA THR A 337 9.78 2.56 -19.91
C THR A 337 8.71 2.72 -18.84
N ILE A 338 9.15 2.80 -17.59
CA ILE A 338 8.31 3.09 -16.43
C ILE A 338 8.70 4.48 -15.93
N VAL A 339 7.69 5.30 -15.71
CA VAL A 339 7.85 6.62 -15.10
C VAL A 339 6.89 6.72 -13.93
N ILE A 340 7.43 6.93 -12.73
CA ILE A 340 6.68 7.12 -11.49
C ILE A 340 6.77 8.61 -11.14
N THR A 341 5.61 9.24 -11.00
CA THR A 341 5.47 10.68 -10.74
C THR A 341 4.37 10.92 -9.73
N HIS A 342 4.46 12.00 -8.97
CA HIS A 342 3.40 12.40 -8.07
C HIS A 342 2.07 12.56 -8.83
N LYS A 343 1.00 12.01 -8.26
CA LYS A 343 -0.35 12.03 -8.84
C LYS A 343 -1.23 13.06 -8.15
N THR A 344 -1.34 12.94 -6.83
CA THR A 344 -2.23 13.70 -5.94
C THR A 344 -1.94 13.24 -4.51
N GLN A 345 -2.58 13.86 -3.52
CA GLN A 345 -2.55 13.38 -2.13
C GLN A 345 -3.93 12.89 -1.70
N ALA A 346 -4.02 12.11 -0.63
CA ALA A 346 -5.27 11.78 0.06
C ALA A 346 -5.17 12.17 1.54
N LEU A 347 -6.30 12.52 2.16
CA LEU A 347 -6.36 12.72 3.60
C LEU A 347 -6.68 11.38 4.26
N MET A 348 -5.73 10.90 5.06
CA MET A 348 -5.85 9.68 5.84
C MET A 348 -6.10 10.05 7.30
N VAL A 349 -6.66 9.12 8.07
CA VAL A 349 -6.70 9.18 9.52
C VAL A 349 -5.63 8.24 10.04
N ALA A 350 -4.72 8.76 10.86
CA ALA A 350 -3.72 7.97 11.56
C ALA A 350 -4.13 7.77 13.03
N HIS A 351 -3.83 6.59 13.55
CA HIS A 351 -4.08 6.22 14.94
C HIS A 351 -2.78 6.36 15.74
N ALA A 352 -2.84 7.07 16.87
CA ALA A 352 -1.69 7.33 17.74
C ALA A 352 -1.30 6.13 18.63
N GLY A 353 -1.67 4.91 18.24
CA GLY A 353 -1.39 3.70 19.01
C GLY A 353 0.11 3.57 19.28
N GLU A 354 0.45 3.37 20.55
CA GLU A 354 1.80 3.21 21.08
C GLU A 354 2.65 2.36 20.13
N HIS A 355 3.74 2.93 19.64
CA HIS A 355 4.85 2.14 19.13
C HIS A 355 5.32 1.29 20.31
N SER A 356 4.87 0.05 20.41
CA SER A 356 5.38 -0.90 21.39
C SER A 356 6.81 -1.24 20.99
N ASP A 357 7.75 -0.36 21.35
CA ASP A 357 9.19 -0.61 21.41
C ASP A 357 9.55 -1.49 22.64
N GLU A 358 8.58 -2.13 23.29
CA GLU A 358 8.74 -2.97 24.48
C GLU A 358 8.44 -4.45 24.20
N GLU A 359 9.21 -5.09 23.32
CA GLU A 359 9.46 -6.54 23.39
C GLU A 359 10.91 -6.82 22.96
N ASP A 360 11.91 -6.26 23.66
CA ASP A 360 13.30 -6.72 23.56
C ASP A 360 14.15 -6.37 24.80
N SER A 361 13.57 -6.53 26.00
CA SER A 361 14.36 -6.54 27.24
C SER A 361 13.98 -7.70 28.14
N SER A 362 14.18 -8.92 27.64
CA SER A 362 14.34 -10.08 28.50
C SER A 362 15.38 -11.03 27.92
N HIS A 363 16.63 -10.87 28.37
CA HIS A 363 17.55 -11.93 28.79
C HIS A 363 19.01 -11.44 28.74
N SER A 364 19.57 -11.08 29.89
CA SER A 364 20.75 -11.73 30.49
C SER A 364 21.47 -10.78 31.47
N GLU A 365 20.92 -10.59 32.66
CA GLU A 365 21.76 -10.40 33.84
C GLU A 365 22.08 -11.81 34.35
N THR A 366 23.25 -12.32 33.98
CA THR A 366 23.85 -13.46 34.67
C THR A 366 24.66 -12.88 35.81
N GLU A 367 24.19 -13.11 37.03
CA GLU A 367 24.89 -12.80 38.27
C GLU A 367 26.31 -13.38 38.24
N MET A 368 27.28 -12.52 38.57
CA MET A 368 28.59 -12.95 39.05
C MET A 368 28.44 -13.29 40.53
N GLU A 369 28.55 -14.58 40.87
CA GLU A 369 29.31 -15.09 42.03
C GLU A 369 29.60 -16.59 41.89
#